data_AF-A0A821NBS1-F1
#
_entry.id   AF-A0A821NBS1-F1
#
_cell.length_a   1.000
_cell.length_b   1.000
_cell.length_c   1.000
_cell.angle_alpha   90.00
_cell.angle_beta   90.00
_cell.angle_gamma   90.00
#
_symmetry.space_group_name_H-M   'P 1'
#
loop_
_entity.id
_entity.type
_entity.pdbx_description
1 polymer ?
#
loop_
_entity_poly.entity_id
_entity_poly.type
_entity_poly.pdbx_seq_one_letter_code
_entity_poly.pdbx_strand_id
1 'polypeptide(L)'
;CPTPSSLITFDDIIHSTGISGIPVPNGYSRLNWQNVLVVNGVNYSTPNTGYKTGVVSPPYLVFNGYGNPMAITNAATSAFAIKSFYSCAA
;
A
#
# COMPACT_ATOMS: atom_id res chain seq x y z
N CYS A 1 7.86 7.62 27.09
CA CYS A 1 7.93 6.26 26.50
C CYS A 1 7.50 6.38 25.04
N PRO A 2 8.32 6.02 24.04
CA PRO A 2 7.87 6.07 22.65
C PRO A 2 6.70 5.10 22.46
N THR A 3 5.63 5.55 21.84
CA THR A 3 4.50 4.68 21.46
C THR A 3 5.00 3.58 20.51
N PRO A 4 4.48 2.34 20.64
CA PRO A 4 4.91 1.23 19.79
C PRO A 4 4.65 1.56 18.32
N SER A 5 5.69 1.45 17.50
CA SER A 5 5.59 1.57 16.05
C SER A 5 5.11 0.23 15.50
N SER A 6 4.02 0.22 14.74
CA SER A 6 3.54 -1.00 14.08
C SER A 6 3.99 -1.00 12.62
N LEU A 7 4.61 -2.10 12.19
CA LEU A 7 4.90 -2.33 10.77
C LEU A 7 3.60 -2.77 10.08
N ILE A 8 3.29 -2.13 8.96
CA ILE A 8 2.17 -2.54 8.10
C ILE A 8 2.77 -3.19 6.87
N THR A 9 2.54 -4.50 6.71
CA THR A 9 2.74 -5.20 5.44
C THR A 9 1.39 -5.45 4.79
N PHE A 10 1.36 -5.98 3.57
CA PHE A 10 0.11 -6.19 2.83
C PHE A 10 -0.14 -7.67 2.51
N ASP A 11 0.63 -8.58 3.10
CA ASP A 11 0.61 -10.01 2.80
C ASP A 11 -0.76 -10.68 3.03
N ASP A 12 -1.55 -10.11 3.94
CA ASP A 12 -2.87 -10.59 4.34
C ASP A 12 -4.00 -10.14 3.41
N ILE A 13 -3.73 -9.27 2.44
CA ILE A 13 -4.71 -8.89 1.42
C ILE A 13 -4.79 -10.03 0.39
N ILE A 14 -5.99 -10.48 0.05
CA ILE A 14 -6.15 -11.49 -1.01
C ILE A 14 -5.78 -10.84 -2.33
N HIS A 15 -4.64 -11.26 -2.91
CA HIS A 15 -4.15 -10.74 -4.17
C HIS A 15 -4.68 -11.56 -5.35
N SER A 16 -5.30 -10.90 -6.33
CA SER A 16 -5.54 -11.49 -7.63
C SER A 16 -4.19 -11.59 -8.34
N THR A 17 -3.95 -12.73 -9.00
CA THR A 17 -2.72 -13.01 -9.76
C THR A 17 -2.70 -12.26 -11.10
N GLY A 18 -3.25 -11.05 -11.15
CA GLY A 18 -3.55 -10.30 -12.37
C GLY A 18 -2.74 -9.02 -12.55
N ILE A 19 -3.03 -8.32 -13.65
CA ILE A 19 -2.41 -7.07 -14.07
C ILE A 19 -2.99 -5.86 -13.30
N SER A 20 -4.09 -6.03 -12.59
CA SER A 20 -4.79 -4.92 -11.92
C SER A 20 -4.48 -4.90 -10.43
N GLY A 21 -4.07 -3.72 -9.92
CA GLY A 21 -3.93 -3.50 -8.49
C GLY A 21 -5.27 -3.64 -7.77
N ILE A 22 -5.23 -4.05 -6.51
CA ILE A 22 -6.40 -4.25 -5.66
C ILE A 22 -6.52 -3.09 -4.68
N PRO A 23 -7.72 -2.51 -4.47
CA PRO A 23 -7.90 -1.47 -3.47
C PRO A 23 -7.53 -1.96 -2.08
N VAL A 24 -6.71 -1.20 -1.35
CA VAL A 24 -6.46 -1.47 0.05
C VAL A 24 -7.77 -1.20 0.83
N PRO A 25 -8.31 -2.17 1.59
CA PRO A 25 -9.58 -1.97 2.30
C PRO A 25 -9.48 -0.87 3.37
N ASN A 26 -10.53 -0.06 3.49
CA ASN A 26 -10.64 0.86 4.63
C ASN A 26 -10.69 0.08 5.95
N GLY A 27 -10.02 0.61 6.97
CA GLY A 27 -9.82 -0.06 8.25
C GLY A 27 -8.62 -1.01 8.28
N TYR A 28 -7.96 -1.29 7.15
CA TYR A 28 -6.74 -2.08 7.12
C TYR A 28 -5.66 -1.42 7.99
N SER A 29 -5.16 -2.17 8.98
CA SER A 29 -4.26 -1.65 10.02
C SER A 29 -4.78 -0.37 10.72
N ARG A 30 -6.10 -0.24 10.89
CA ARG A 30 -6.77 0.91 11.52
C ARG A 30 -6.64 2.23 10.76
N LEU A 31 -6.31 2.16 9.46
CA LEU A 31 -6.21 3.31 8.57
C LEU A 31 -7.26 3.23 7.48
N ASN A 32 -7.72 4.38 7.00
CA ASN A 32 -8.46 4.49 5.76
C ASN A 32 -7.48 4.77 4.63
N TRP A 33 -7.69 4.11 3.49
CA TRP A 33 -6.80 4.11 2.34
C TRP A 33 -7.56 4.62 1.13
N GLN A 34 -7.33 5.88 0.77
CA GLN A 34 -8.01 6.52 -0.34
C GLN A 34 -7.09 6.57 -1.56
N ASN A 35 -7.59 6.06 -2.68
CA ASN A 35 -6.89 5.97 -3.95
C ASN A 35 -5.60 5.11 -3.91
N VAL A 36 -5.52 4.17 -2.96
CA VAL A 36 -4.36 3.26 -2.80
C VAL A 36 -4.68 1.88 -3.34
N LEU A 37 -3.83 1.41 -4.25
CA LEU A 37 -3.85 0.05 -4.74
C LEU A 37 -2.62 -0.71 -4.23
N VAL A 38 -2.80 -2.00 -3.97
CA VAL A 38 -1.72 -2.96 -3.73
C VAL A 38 -1.57 -3.89 -4.93
N VAL A 39 -0.34 -4.25 -5.26
CA VAL A 39 -0.04 -5.22 -6.32
C VAL A 39 1.14 -6.10 -5.92
N ASN A 40 1.17 -7.34 -6.43
CA ASN A 40 2.37 -8.16 -6.40
C ASN A 40 3.37 -7.62 -7.44
N GLY A 41 4.27 -6.74 -7.00
CA GLY A 41 5.24 -6.11 -7.90
C GLY A 41 6.25 -7.11 -8.44
N VAL A 42 6.59 -8.16 -7.67
CA VAL A 42 7.56 -9.20 -8.07
C VAL A 42 7.02 -10.04 -9.24
N ASN A 43 5.78 -10.51 -9.12
CA ASN A 43 5.12 -11.36 -10.11
C ASN A 43 4.24 -10.58 -11.09
N TYR A 44 4.39 -9.25 -11.16
CA TYR A 44 3.61 -8.44 -12.09
C TYR A 44 3.87 -8.88 -13.52
N SER A 45 2.80 -9.27 -14.23
CA SER A 45 2.88 -9.95 -15.52
C SER A 45 3.29 -9.03 -16.67
N THR A 46 3.11 -7.71 -16.53
CA THR A 46 3.54 -6.74 -17.54
C THR A 46 5.05 -6.49 -17.41
N PRO A 47 5.85 -6.77 -18.46
CA PRO A 47 7.27 -6.45 -18.45
C PRO A 47 7.50 -4.93 -18.49
N ASN A 48 8.67 -4.49 -18.02
CA ASN A 48 9.14 -3.09 -18.06
C ASN A 48 8.30 -2.06 -17.28
N THR A 49 7.53 -2.48 -16.28
CA THR A 49 6.82 -1.56 -15.37
C THR A 49 7.68 -1.14 -14.19
N GLY A 50 7.45 0.07 -13.66
CA GLY A 50 8.08 0.55 -12.42
C GLY A 50 7.74 -0.28 -11.18
N TYR A 51 6.70 -1.11 -11.21
CA TYR A 51 6.26 -1.92 -10.07
C TYR A 51 7.29 -2.92 -9.57
N LYS A 52 8.07 -3.56 -10.44
CA LYS A 52 9.15 -4.48 -10.02
C LYS A 52 10.23 -3.74 -9.23
N THR A 53 10.58 -2.53 -9.68
CA THR A 53 11.60 -1.69 -9.06
C THR A 53 11.09 -0.99 -7.79
N GLY A 54 9.79 -0.71 -7.71
CA GLY A 54 9.15 -0.02 -6.57
C GLY A 54 8.88 -0.90 -5.35
N VAL A 55 9.17 -2.21 -5.41
CA VAL A 55 8.98 -3.13 -4.29
C VAL A 55 10.08 -2.89 -3.24
N VAL A 56 9.70 -2.29 -2.11
CA VAL A 56 10.61 -2.08 -0.96
C VAL A 56 10.52 -3.23 0.05
N SER A 57 9.32 -3.79 0.25
CA SER A 57 9.08 -4.98 1.07
C SER A 57 8.43 -6.06 0.21
N PRO A 58 9.21 -7.00 -0.35
CA PRO A 58 8.66 -8.03 -1.20
C PRO A 58 7.57 -8.87 -0.51
N PRO A 59 6.55 -9.36 -1.25
CA PRO A 59 6.38 -9.21 -2.70
C PRO A 59 5.46 -8.05 -3.12
N TYR A 60 4.84 -7.37 -2.16
CA TYR A 60 3.75 -6.43 -2.42
C TYR A 60 4.19 -4.97 -2.31
N LEU A 61 3.63 -4.14 -3.18
CA LEU A 61 3.85 -2.69 -3.16
C LEU A 61 2.51 -1.97 -3.16
N VAL A 62 2.48 -0.80 -2.55
CA VAL A 62 1.35 0.13 -2.64
C VAL A 62 1.67 1.35 -3.48
N PHE A 63 0.71 1.77 -4.28
CA PHE A 63 0.83 2.91 -5.18
C PHE A 63 -0.48 3.68 -5.29
N ASN A 64 -0.39 4.91 -5.79
CA ASN A 64 -1.56 5.70 -6.13
C ASN A 64 -2.18 5.19 -7.43
N GLY A 65 -3.37 4.60 -7.35
CA GLY A 65 -3.94 3.80 -8.43
C GLY A 65 -4.99 4.47 -9.31
N TYR A 66 -5.31 5.75 -9.09
CA TYR A 66 -6.52 6.36 -9.70
C TYR A 66 -6.30 7.76 -10.29
N GLY A 67 -5.05 8.22 -10.41
CA GLY A 67 -4.74 9.57 -10.93
C GLY A 67 -5.21 10.73 -10.05
N ASN A 68 -5.89 10.44 -8.94
CA ASN A 68 -6.34 11.39 -7.93
C ASN A 68 -5.36 11.43 -6.75
N PRO A 69 -5.34 12.49 -5.92
CA PRO A 69 -4.51 12.52 -4.72
C PRO A 69 -4.76 11.32 -3.80
N MET A 70 -3.68 10.69 -3.36
CA MET A 70 -3.72 9.63 -2.35
C MET A 70 -3.90 10.25 -0.96
N ALA A 71 -4.71 9.62 -0.11
CA ALA A 71 -4.80 9.98 1.29
C ALA A 71 -4.80 8.74 2.20
N ILE A 72 -4.07 8.85 3.31
CA ILE A 72 -4.07 7.88 4.40
C ILE A 72 -4.54 8.62 5.63
N THR A 73 -5.67 8.20 6.18
CA THR A 73 -6.25 8.84 7.38
C THR A 73 -6.45 7.81 8.48
N ASN A 74 -6.50 8.26 9.72
CA ASN A 74 -6.84 7.36 10.81
C ASN A 74 -8.30 6.94 10.70
N ALA A 75 -8.58 5.64 10.86
CA ALA A 75 -9.96 5.16 10.98
C ALA A 75 -10.56 5.47 12.36
N ALA A 76 -9.71 5.75 13.36
CA ALA A 76 -10.10 6.25 14.68
C ALA A 76 -9.94 7.80 14.77
N THR A 77 -10.42 8.38 15.86
CA THR A 77 -10.37 9.83 16.12
C THR A 77 -9.03 10.33 16.68
N SER A 78 -8.07 9.44 16.94
CA SER A 78 -6.76 9.80 17.49
C SER A 78 -5.76 10.23 16.41
N ALA A 79 -4.76 11.05 16.76
CA ALA A 79 -3.64 11.32 15.87
C ALA A 79 -2.71 10.10 15.76
N PHE A 80 -2.06 9.92 14.60
CA PHE A 80 -0.99 8.94 14.41
C PHE A 80 0.23 9.61 13.80
N ALA A 81 1.41 9.03 14.05
CA ALA A 81 2.66 9.48 13.47
C ALA A 81 3.17 8.44 12.47
N ILE A 82 3.52 8.88 11.27
CA ILE A 82 4.19 8.07 10.26
C ILE A 82 5.70 8.25 10.47
N LYS A 83 6.40 7.16 10.80
CA LYS A 83 7.88 7.18 10.90
C LYS A 83 8.57 7.01 9.56
N SER A 84 8.00 6.16 8.71
CA SER A 84 8.46 5.93 7.34
C SER A 84 7.28 5.46 6.49
N PHE A 85 7.31 5.80 5.22
CA PHE A 85 6.32 5.38 4.24
C PHE A 85 7.02 5.18 2.90
N TYR A 86 6.86 4.00 2.31
CA TYR A 86 7.46 3.63 1.04
C TYR A 86 6.33 3.36 0.06
N SER A 87 6.28 4.16 -1.00
CA SER A 87 5.33 4.00 -2.10
C SER A 87 5.99 4.37 -3.41
N CYS A 88 5.45 3.83 -4.51
CA CYS A 88 5.84 4.19 -5.86
C CYS A 88 4.65 4.87 -6.54
N ALA A 89 4.91 5.86 -7.39
CA ALA A 89 3.89 6.39 -8.30
C ALA A 89 3.94 5.58 -9.61
N ALA A 90 2.77 5.26 -10.16
CA ALA A 90 2.63 4.67 -11.49
C ALA A 90 2.51 5.77 -12.55
#